data_AF-A0A1D7UU58-F1
#
_entry.id   AF-A0A1D7UU58-F1
#
_cell.length_a   1.000
_cell.length_b   1.000
_cell.length_c   1.000
_cell.angle_alpha   90.00
_cell.angle_beta   90.00
_cell.angle_gamma   90.00
#
_symmetry.space_group_name_H-M   'P 1'
#
loop_
_entity.id
_entity.type
_entity.pdbx_description
1 polymer ?
#
loop_
_entity_poly.entity_id
_entity_poly.type
_entity_poly.pdbx_seq_one_letter_code
_entity_poly.pdbx_strand_id
1 'polypeptide(L)'
;MKKKPNPAKDEDSNQKELELDLEILGKLVVGIGEVSEITQIPVRKIRYWEDKGIIRSLTEEEGKNRRYDYRNIKKILLIKELLDEGFTLEAAAKKVENRIATVNSVFEQLTKFKKTKS
;
A
#
# COMPACT_ATOMS: atom_id res chain seq x y z
N MET A 1 19.90 -11.60 39.31
CA MET A 1 20.40 -12.12 38.01
C MET A 1 19.37 -11.79 36.94
N LYS A 2 19.64 -10.86 36.01
CA LYS A 2 18.76 -10.62 34.87
C LYS A 2 18.93 -11.79 33.89
N LYS A 3 17.87 -12.56 33.61
CA LYS A 3 17.90 -13.60 32.58
C LYS A 3 18.29 -12.94 31.26
N LYS A 4 19.34 -13.43 30.60
CA LYS A 4 19.69 -12.99 29.25
C LYS A 4 18.50 -13.31 28.32
N PRO A 5 18.08 -12.39 27.43
CA PRO A 5 17.02 -12.68 26.46
C PRO A 5 17.44 -13.84 25.56
N ASN A 6 16.46 -14.68 25.19
CA ASN A 6 16.68 -15.89 24.41
C ASN A 6 16.37 -15.61 22.93
N PRO A 7 17.38 -15.45 22.07
CA PRO A 7 17.21 -14.95 20.70
C PRO A 7 16.26 -15.80 19.85
N ALA A 8 16.19 -17.11 20.08
CA ALA A 8 15.31 -18.02 19.32
C ALA A 8 13.81 -17.84 19.61
N LYS A 9 13.43 -17.33 20.80
CA LYS A 9 12.02 -17.01 21.10
C LYS A 9 11.62 -15.64 20.56
N ASP A 10 12.58 -14.73 20.49
CA ASP A 10 12.37 -13.36 20.01
C ASP A 10 12.21 -13.34 18.47
N GLU A 11 12.91 -14.23 17.74
CA GLU A 11 12.77 -14.37 16.28
C GLU A 11 11.45 -15.03 15.82
N ASP A 12 10.97 -16.07 16.51
CA ASP A 12 9.68 -16.74 16.19
C ASP A 12 8.47 -15.82 16.45
N SER A 13 8.57 -14.95 17.46
CA SER A 13 7.54 -13.96 17.79
C SER A 13 7.46 -12.88 16.71
N ASN A 14 8.61 -12.37 16.26
CA ASN A 14 8.70 -11.35 15.21
C ASN A 14 8.25 -11.90 13.84
N GLN A 15 8.51 -13.18 13.54
CA GLN A 15 8.00 -13.83 12.33
C GLN A 15 6.47 -13.91 12.31
N LYS A 16 5.83 -14.27 13.43
CA LYS A 16 4.36 -14.33 13.54
C LYS A 16 3.70 -12.95 13.44
N GLU A 17 4.31 -11.93 14.03
CA GLU A 17 3.82 -10.55 13.95
C GLU A 17 3.86 -10.03 12.51
N LEU A 18 5.01 -10.19 11.82
CA LEU A 18 5.13 -9.86 10.40
C LEU A 18 4.14 -10.64 9.53
N GLU A 19 3.92 -11.91 9.86
CA GLU A 19 2.98 -12.75 9.14
C GLU A 19 1.54 -12.24 9.27
N LEU A 20 1.14 -11.81 10.46
CA LEU A 20 -0.17 -11.23 10.73
C LEU A 20 -0.34 -9.90 9.99
N ASP A 21 0.65 -9.01 10.06
CA ASP A 21 0.61 -7.71 9.38
C ASP A 21 0.44 -7.87 7.86
N LEU A 22 1.18 -8.80 7.25
CA LEU A 22 1.07 -9.10 5.83
C LEU A 22 -0.33 -9.59 5.45
N GLU A 23 -0.98 -10.38 6.32
CA GLU A 23 -2.34 -10.83 6.09
C GLU A 23 -3.35 -9.68 6.17
N ILE A 24 -3.19 -8.79 7.16
CA ILE A 24 -4.02 -7.60 7.30
C ILE A 24 -3.87 -6.71 6.07
N LEU A 25 -2.63 -6.46 5.62
CA LEU A 25 -2.35 -5.69 4.40
C LEU A 25 -2.95 -6.34 3.14
N GLY A 26 -2.95 -7.67 3.07
CA GLY A 26 -3.60 -8.46 2.01
C GLY A 26 -5.11 -8.24 1.90
N LYS A 27 -5.76 -7.91 3.02
CA LYS A 27 -7.22 -7.74 3.13
C LYS A 27 -7.65 -6.27 3.24
N LEU A 28 -6.70 -5.35 3.33
CA LEU A 28 -6.97 -3.92 3.53
C LEU A 28 -7.73 -3.35 2.33
N VAL A 29 -8.94 -2.86 2.59
CA VAL A 29 -9.76 -2.11 1.64
C VAL A 29 -10.46 -0.98 2.39
N VAL A 30 -10.18 0.26 1.99
CA VAL A 30 -10.73 1.45 2.66
C VAL A 30 -11.33 2.43 1.65
N GLY A 31 -12.22 3.32 2.11
CA GLY A 31 -12.84 4.34 1.26
C GLY A 31 -11.92 5.52 0.98
N ILE A 32 -12.31 6.36 0.02
CA ILE A 32 -11.53 7.56 -0.35
C ILE A 32 -11.33 8.55 0.81
N GLY A 33 -12.26 8.57 1.78
CA GLY A 33 -12.13 9.40 2.99
C GLY A 33 -10.96 8.94 3.84
N GLU A 34 -10.90 7.65 4.17
CA GLU A 34 -9.80 7.08 4.93
C GLU A 34 -8.47 7.18 4.16
N VAL A 35 -8.46 7.03 2.83
CA VAL A 35 -7.24 7.26 2.03
C VAL A 35 -6.77 8.71 2.16
N SER A 36 -7.69 9.68 2.13
CA SER A 36 -7.35 11.10 2.31
C SER A 36 -6.71 11.34 3.69
N GLU A 37 -7.24 10.71 4.73
CA GLU A 37 -6.68 10.79 6.09
C GLU A 37 -5.32 10.12 6.19
N ILE A 38 -5.17 8.90 5.67
CA ILE A 38 -3.90 8.14 5.70
C ILE A 38 -2.79 8.88 4.95
N THR A 39 -3.11 9.41 3.76
CA THR A 39 -2.11 10.00 2.86
C THR A 39 -1.91 11.49 3.05
N GLN A 40 -2.80 12.14 3.82
CA GLN A 40 -2.86 13.60 3.97
C GLN A 40 -3.04 14.33 2.62
N ILE A 41 -3.65 13.65 1.64
CA ILE A 41 -3.95 14.21 0.33
C ILE A 41 -5.46 14.46 0.24
N PRO A 42 -5.91 15.69 -0.08
CA PRO A 42 -7.34 15.97 -0.18
C PRO A 42 -8.06 15.03 -1.16
N VAL A 43 -9.24 14.52 -0.77
CA VAL A 43 -10.12 13.67 -1.60
C VAL A 43 -10.23 14.16 -3.05
N ARG A 44 -10.41 15.47 -3.27
CA ARG A 44 -10.50 16.07 -4.61
C ARG A 44 -9.29 15.77 -5.49
N LYS A 45 -8.08 15.74 -4.91
CA LYS A 45 -6.82 15.49 -5.62
C LYS A 45 -6.67 14.00 -5.93
N ILE A 46 -7.10 13.13 -5.02
CA ILE A 46 -7.17 11.68 -5.25
C ILE A 46 -8.14 11.37 -6.41
N ARG A 47 -9.35 11.96 -6.42
CA ARG A 47 -10.29 11.83 -7.55
C ARG A 47 -9.68 12.30 -8.85
N TYR A 48 -9.05 13.48 -8.84
CA TYR A 48 -8.38 14.01 -10.03
C TYR A 48 -7.26 13.08 -10.54
N TRP A 49 -6.48 12.45 -9.67
CA TRP A 49 -5.47 11.47 -10.07
C TRP A 49 -6.07 10.22 -10.69
N GLU A 50 -7.21 9.78 -10.17
CA GLU A 50 -7.96 8.66 -10.73
C GLU A 50 -8.58 8.99 -12.09
N ASP A 51 -9.17 10.17 -12.24
CA ASP A 51 -9.74 10.65 -13.51
C ASP A 51 -8.66 10.80 -14.59
N LYS A 52 -7.41 11.07 -14.18
CA LYS A 52 -6.23 11.06 -15.06
C LYS A 52 -5.66 9.67 -15.33
N GLY A 53 -6.23 8.61 -14.76
CA GLY A 53 -5.77 7.23 -14.89
C GLY A 53 -4.46 6.92 -14.16
N ILE A 54 -4.00 7.81 -13.26
CA ILE A 54 -2.74 7.65 -12.53
C ILE A 54 -2.88 6.59 -11.42
N ILE A 55 -4.05 6.56 -10.79
CA ILE A 55 -4.46 5.55 -9.80
C ILE A 55 -5.79 4.95 -10.23
N ARG A 56 -6.15 3.77 -9.69
CA ARG A 56 -7.41 3.09 -10.04
C ARG A 56 -8.03 2.48 -8.79
N SER A 57 -9.23 2.93 -8.43
CA SER A 57 -9.97 2.29 -7.34
C SER A 57 -10.41 0.87 -7.71
N LEU A 58 -10.73 0.08 -6.69
CA LEU A 58 -11.32 -1.26 -6.85
C LEU A 58 -12.78 -1.21 -7.29
N THR A 59 -13.41 -0.03 -7.24
CA THR A 59 -14.82 0.16 -7.55
C THR A 59 -14.92 0.82 -8.91
N GLU A 60 -15.23 0.04 -9.93
CA GLU A 60 -15.25 0.52 -11.33
C GLU A 60 -16.56 1.25 -11.70
N GLU A 61 -17.61 1.11 -10.90
CA GLU A 61 -18.90 1.77 -11.15
C GLU A 61 -18.92 3.24 -10.74
N GLU A 62 -19.34 4.08 -11.69
CA GLU A 62 -19.59 5.50 -11.47
C GLU A 62 -20.70 5.72 -10.43
N GLY A 63 -20.53 6.72 -9.55
CA GLY A 63 -21.49 7.03 -8.48
C GLY A 63 -21.36 6.17 -7.22
N LYS A 64 -20.61 5.05 -7.24
CA LYS A 64 -20.30 4.29 -6.02
C LYS A 64 -19.12 4.89 -5.24
N ASN A 65 -19.08 4.63 -3.93
CA ASN A 65 -17.96 5.02 -3.08
C ASN A 65 -16.70 4.28 -3.48
N ARG A 66 -15.70 5.02 -3.97
CA ARG A 66 -14.38 4.52 -4.36
C ARG A 66 -13.69 3.82 -3.19
N ARG A 67 -13.16 2.62 -3.45
CA ARG A 67 -12.40 1.80 -2.51
C ARG A 67 -10.98 1.57 -3.00
N TYR A 68 -10.01 1.56 -2.09
CA TYR A 68 -8.59 1.39 -2.42
C TYR A 68 -7.94 0.33 -1.54
N ASP A 69 -7.07 -0.49 -2.13
CA ASP A 69 -6.23 -1.45 -1.42
C ASP A 69 -4.91 -0.83 -0.95
N TYR A 70 -4.10 -1.63 -0.23
CA TYR A 70 -2.76 -1.23 0.19
C TYR A 70 -1.88 -0.75 -0.97
N ARG A 71 -1.92 -1.42 -2.14
CA ARG A 71 -1.09 -1.07 -3.30
C ARG A 71 -1.43 0.32 -3.84
N ASN A 72 -2.73 0.64 -3.92
CA ASN A 72 -3.19 1.97 -4.28
C ASN A 72 -2.71 3.03 -3.30
N ILE A 73 -2.87 2.80 -1.99
CA ILE A 73 -2.41 3.73 -0.95
C ILE A 73 -0.90 3.94 -1.06
N LYS A 74 -0.12 2.87 -1.24
CA LYS A 74 1.34 2.96 -1.42
C LYS A 74 1.71 3.75 -2.67
N LYS A 75 1.00 3.55 -3.79
CA LYS A 75 1.20 4.31 -5.03
C LYS A 75 0.95 5.81 -4.79
N ILE A 76 -0.13 6.16 -4.11
CA ILE A 76 -0.49 7.55 -3.78
C ILE A 76 0.60 8.21 -2.92
N LEU A 77 1.11 7.52 -1.89
CA LEU A 77 2.18 8.02 -1.03
C LEU A 77 3.48 8.26 -1.82
N LEU A 78 3.87 7.33 -2.70
CA LEU A 78 5.07 7.50 -3.53
C LEU A 78 4.94 8.68 -4.51
N ILE A 79 3.76 8.91 -5.06
CA ILE A 79 3.50 10.09 -5.91
C ILE A 79 3.62 11.36 -5.05
N LYS A 80 3.04 11.36 -3.85
CA LYS A 80 3.13 12.50 -2.92
C LYS A 80 4.58 12.87 -2.60
N GLU A 81 5.41 11.89 -2.25
CA GLU A 81 6.84 12.11 -1.98
C GLU A 81 7.54 12.84 -3.13
N LEU A 82 7.32 12.40 -4.38
CA LEU A 82 7.90 13.06 -5.56
C LEU A 82 7.33 14.46 -5.81
N LEU A 83 6.04 14.68 -5.53
CA LEU A 83 5.47 16.02 -5.63
C LEU A 83 6.08 16.96 -4.58
N ASP A 84 6.32 16.46 -3.37
CA ASP A 84 6.97 17.23 -2.29
C ASP A 84 8.44 17.54 -2.63
N GLU A 85 9.10 16.68 -3.42
CA GLU A 85 10.43 16.92 -4.00
C GLU A 85 10.41 17.90 -5.19
N GLY A 86 9.24 18.37 -5.63
CA GLY A 86 9.09 19.37 -6.70
C GLY A 86 8.89 18.80 -8.11
N PHE A 87 8.66 17.49 -8.26
CA PHE A 87 8.30 16.92 -9.55
C PHE A 87 6.88 17.34 -9.98
N THR A 88 6.63 17.37 -11.29
CA THR A 88 5.27 17.47 -11.82
C THR A 88 4.50 16.17 -11.57
N LEU A 89 3.17 16.23 -11.62
CA LEU A 89 2.33 15.05 -11.44
C LEU A 89 2.61 13.98 -12.50
N GLU A 90 2.78 14.37 -13.77
CA GLU A 90 3.09 13.43 -14.85
C GLU A 90 4.47 12.77 -14.64
N ALA A 91 5.48 13.54 -14.23
CA ALA A 91 6.82 13.02 -13.96
C ALA A 91 6.81 12.07 -12.75
N ALA A 92 6.08 12.43 -11.69
CA ALA A 92 5.91 11.61 -10.50
C ALA A 92 5.20 10.29 -10.84
N ALA A 93 4.05 10.34 -11.53
CA ALA A 93 3.30 9.18 -11.96
C ALA A 93 4.18 8.20 -12.78
N LYS A 94 4.93 8.72 -13.76
CA LYS A 94 5.83 7.91 -14.59
C LYS A 94 6.94 7.24 -13.77
N LYS A 95 7.54 7.95 -12.82
CA LYS A 95 8.60 7.40 -11.94
C LYS A 95 8.07 6.31 -11.02
N VAL A 96 6.84 6.47 -10.53
CA VAL A 96 6.21 5.52 -9.60
C VAL A 96 5.80 4.23 -10.31
N GLU A 97 5.43 4.26 -11.59
CA GLU A 97 5.00 3.07 -12.33
C GLU A 97 6.06 1.94 -12.28
N ASN A 98 7.34 2.30 -12.41
CA ASN A 98 8.43 1.34 -12.30
C ASN A 98 8.61 0.81 -10.86
N ARG A 99 8.37 1.64 -9.85
CA ARG A 99 8.51 1.25 -8.43
C ARG A 99 7.36 0.34 -7.99
N ILE A 100 6.14 0.64 -8.44
CA ILE A 100 4.95 -0.09 -8.01
C ILE A 100 4.88 -1.49 -8.63
N ALA A 101 5.42 -1.69 -9.84
CA ALA A 101 5.52 -3.02 -10.45
C ALA A 101 6.31 -4.00 -9.56
N THR A 102 7.42 -3.54 -8.98
CA THR A 102 8.22 -4.32 -8.03
C THR A 102 7.49 -4.56 -6.72
N VAL A 103 6.77 -3.55 -6.19
CA VAL A 103 5.95 -3.73 -4.98
C VAL A 103 4.87 -4.79 -5.21
N ASN A 104 4.21 -4.76 -6.37
CA ASN A 104 3.16 -5.72 -6.72
C ASN A 104 3.71 -7.15 -6.82
N SER A 105 4.85 -7.35 -7.49
CA SER A 105 5.43 -8.69 -7.65
C SER A 105 5.90 -9.27 -6.32
N VAL A 106 6.53 -8.46 -5.46
CA VAL A 106 6.94 -8.88 -4.11
C VAL A 106 5.71 -9.22 -3.26
N PHE A 107 4.69 -8.36 -3.29
CA PHE A 107 3.44 -8.60 -2.54
C PHE A 107 2.72 -9.88 -2.99
N GLU A 108 2.67 -10.14 -4.30
CA GLU A 108 2.13 -11.39 -4.84
C GLU A 108 2.93 -12.62 -4.42
N GLN A 109 4.26 -12.53 -4.38
CA GLN A 109 5.09 -13.63 -3.90
C GLN A 109 4.87 -13.89 -2.41
N LEU A 110 4.84 -12.84 -1.59
CA LEU A 110 4.61 -12.94 -0.14
C LEU A 110 3.22 -13.51 0.18
N THR A 111 2.19 -13.10 -0.56
CA THR A 111 0.82 -13.62 -0.39
C THR A 111 0.66 -15.05 -0.92
N LYS A 112 1.40 -15.44 -1.98
CA LYS A 112 1.43 -16.83 -2.50
C LYS A 112 2.20 -17.80 -1.60
N PHE A 113 3.29 -17.36 -0.97
CA PHE A 113 4.13 -18.22 -0.13
C PHE A 113 3.37 -18.82 1.06
N LYS A 114 2.30 -18.16 1.52
CA LYS A 114 1.39 -18.69 2.54
C LYS A 114 0.50 -19.84 2.05
N LYS A 115 0.14 -19.88 0.76
CA LYS A 115 -0.77 -20.91 0.20
C LYS A 115 -0.11 -22.28 0.06
N THR A 116 1.22 -22.35 0.02
CA THR A 116 1.98 -23.60 -0.16
C THR A 116 2.49 -24.21 1.15
N LYS A 117 2.41 -23.49 2.27
CA LYS A 117 2.79 -23.98 3.61
C LYS A 117 1.60 -24.31 4.52
N SER A 118 0.37 -24.15 4.04
CA SER A 118 -0.86 -24.57 4.72
C SER A 118 -1.38 -25.89 4.19
#